data_AF-A0A965S0X6-F1
#
_entry.id   AF-A0A965S0X6-F1
#
_cell.length_a   1.000
_cell.length_b   1.000
_cell.length_c   1.000
_cell.angle_alpha   90.00
_cell.angle_beta   90.00
_cell.angle_gamma   90.00
#
_symmetry.space_group_name_H-M   'P 1'
#
loop_
_entity.id
_entity.type
_entity.pdbx_description
1 polymer ?
#
loop_
_entity_poly.entity_id
_entity_poly.type
_entity_poly.pdbx_seq_one_letter_code
_entity_poly.pdbx_strand_id
1 'polypeptide(L)'
;MGWHNRQFKLHSQPERSRLMPALKVLNRLTKTARQGFTLAEMVIVIAVLAILVTISTPAIFEFMRQRDKQAEENVLMELRKALQAYIADKNALPGTATWATDLSGYTNLSLNEIRNDTWGVPRAFIAYQDNTRTIQGTRVPVFYVTLHSAGPNRQAQAATGIAVNGTAFAGATDAAWWANIASQQVTTFSALAAAGDDQLIRFTDYPEKLERYNLTIQRMDRITTALESYAKNGYANKVTACGNLAKDPTTGLTGDATCDNGMPERIVYYPRSQAIAAATDNAMYLNSTLYVDNAQSEANRRIAMQGLMRLLGLPDDFCCSAITLAADGQPAPMFYFSNPRPRNPGGGCAARPGLTDMKLPARLTTTNDDTASTPTCG
;
A
#
# COMPACT_ATOMS: atom_id res chain seq x y z
N MET A 1 -4.95 70.88 29.68
CA MET A 1 -5.63 70.93 30.99
C MET A 1 -4.96 69.88 31.86
N GLY A 2 -3.93 70.18 32.64
CA GLY A 2 -3.99 70.82 33.96
C GLY A 2 -3.33 69.84 34.94
N TRP A 3 -2.02 69.91 35.14
CA TRP A 3 -1.37 70.31 36.41
C TRP A 3 -2.12 69.87 37.66
N HIS A 4 -1.45 69.12 38.56
CA HIS A 4 -1.22 69.54 39.95
C HIS A 4 -0.20 68.63 40.65
N ASN A 5 0.98 69.20 40.86
CA ASN A 5 1.96 68.82 41.88
C ASN A 5 1.35 68.91 43.28
N ARG A 6 1.67 67.97 44.17
CA ARG A 6 1.74 68.26 45.61
C ARG A 6 2.88 67.49 46.26
N GLN A 7 3.85 68.26 46.75
CA GLN A 7 4.97 67.82 47.56
C GLN A 7 4.50 67.48 48.98
N PHE A 8 5.10 66.45 49.59
CA PHE A 8 5.02 66.25 51.03
C PHE A 8 6.42 66.33 51.65
N LYS A 9 6.50 67.26 52.61
CA LYS A 9 7.67 67.67 53.39
C LYS A 9 8.25 66.52 54.22
N LEU A 10 9.57 66.39 54.18
CA LEU A 10 10.36 65.76 55.23
C LEU A 10 10.24 66.59 56.52
N HIS A 11 9.85 65.95 57.61
CA HIS A 11 9.99 66.47 58.97
C HIS A 11 10.99 65.59 59.71
N SER A 12 12.20 66.11 59.87
CA SER A 12 13.16 65.70 60.88
C SER A 12 12.68 66.16 62.26
N GLN A 13 12.80 65.33 63.29
CA GLN A 13 13.26 65.74 64.64
C GLN A 13 13.56 64.50 65.51
N PRO A 14 14.38 64.65 66.56
CA PRO A 14 15.24 63.60 67.11
C PRO A 14 14.85 63.18 68.55
N GLU A 15 15.77 62.46 69.19
CA GLU A 15 15.89 62.16 70.64
C GLU A 15 15.52 60.76 71.15
N ARG A 16 16.58 59.96 71.20
CA ARG A 16 17.10 59.19 72.34
C ARG A 16 16.30 59.16 73.66
N SER A 17 16.22 57.92 74.14
CA SER A 17 16.44 57.47 75.53
C SER A 17 15.23 57.41 76.48
N ARG A 18 14.82 56.19 76.84
CA ARG A 18 15.21 55.51 78.09
C ARG A 18 14.37 54.23 78.33
N LEU A 19 15.08 53.18 78.73
CA LEU A 19 14.68 52.15 79.71
C LEU A 19 13.46 51.26 79.39
N MET A 20 13.70 49.96 79.18
CA MET A 20 13.65 48.96 80.26
C MET A 20 14.03 47.54 79.77
N PRO A 21 14.56 46.68 80.65
CA PRO A 21 15.22 45.43 80.29
C PRO A 21 14.24 44.25 80.39
N ALA A 22 13.48 43.99 79.31
CA ALA A 22 12.57 42.83 79.24
C ALA A 22 12.90 41.88 78.05
N LEU A 23 14.15 41.90 77.59
CA LEU A 23 14.60 41.15 76.40
C LEU A 23 15.82 40.27 76.66
N LYS A 24 16.05 39.86 77.92
CA LYS A 24 17.10 38.89 78.26
C LYS A 24 16.61 37.44 78.41
N VAL A 25 15.31 37.19 78.32
CA VAL A 25 14.73 35.86 78.55
C VAL A 25 14.25 35.17 77.26
N LEU A 26 14.09 35.89 76.14
CA LEU A 26 13.69 35.29 74.86
C LEU A 26 14.85 34.80 73.97
N ASN A 27 16.10 34.96 74.39
CA ASN A 27 17.26 34.56 73.57
C ASN A 27 17.86 33.19 73.93
N ARG A 28 17.17 32.41 74.79
CA ARG A 28 17.64 31.09 75.25
C ARG A 28 16.95 29.89 74.59
N LEU A 29 15.96 30.12 73.71
CA LEU A 29 15.18 29.04 73.09
C LEU A 29 15.38 28.87 71.58
N THR A 30 16.22 29.69 70.93
CA THR A 30 16.60 29.51 69.51
C THR A 30 18.03 29.00 69.35
N LYS A 31 18.51 28.19 70.32
CA LYS A 31 19.79 27.48 70.23
C LYS A 31 19.55 25.99 69.94
N THR A 32 18.61 25.67 69.07
CA THR A 32 18.69 24.43 68.29
C THR A 32 19.88 24.58 67.36
N ALA A 33 20.81 23.65 67.47
CA ALA A 33 22.11 23.70 66.83
C ALA A 33 21.96 23.87 65.31
N ARG A 34 22.22 25.08 64.79
CA ARG A 34 22.65 25.24 63.40
C ARG A 34 24.06 24.68 63.30
N GLN A 35 24.17 23.35 63.20
CA GLN A 35 25.38 22.69 62.74
C GLN A 35 25.52 23.02 61.26
N GLY A 36 26.31 24.05 60.95
CA GLY A 36 26.71 24.35 59.58
C GLY A 36 27.68 23.29 59.09
N PHE A 37 27.51 22.86 57.84
CA PHE A 37 28.45 21.96 57.15
C PHE A 37 29.89 22.45 57.31
N THR A 38 30.80 21.54 57.66
CA THR A 38 32.22 21.86 57.72
C THR A 38 32.80 21.95 56.31
N LEU A 39 33.84 22.78 56.11
CA LEU A 39 34.51 22.90 54.81
C LEU A 39 35.11 21.55 54.36
N ALA A 40 35.61 20.75 55.30
CA ALA A 40 36.17 19.43 55.02
C ALA A 40 35.12 18.42 54.52
N GLU A 41 33.91 18.42 55.09
CA GLU A 41 32.81 17.57 54.59
C GLU A 41 32.47 17.91 53.14
N MET A 42 32.43 19.20 52.80
CA MET A 42 32.17 19.60 51.42
C MET A 42 33.27 19.15 50.46
N VAL A 43 34.55 19.20 50.87
CA VAL A 43 35.68 18.73 50.04
C VAL A 43 35.59 17.22 49.78
N ILE A 44 35.22 16.42 50.77
CA ILE A 44 35.06 14.97 50.60
C ILE A 44 33.85 14.66 49.70
N VAL A 45 32.73 15.37 49.90
CA VAL A 45 31.51 15.17 49.10
C VAL A 45 31.76 15.49 47.62
N ILE A 46 32.39 16.63 47.31
CA ILE A 46 32.70 16.96 45.90
C ILE A 46 33.71 15.98 45.30
N ALA A 47 34.66 15.45 46.08
CA ALA A 47 35.62 14.46 45.61
C ALA A 47 34.94 13.14 45.23
N VAL A 48 34.04 12.63 46.08
CA VAL A 48 33.27 11.42 45.79
C VAL A 48 32.31 11.65 44.61
N LEU A 49 31.65 12.81 44.54
CA LEU A 49 30.80 13.18 43.40
C LEU A 49 31.58 13.24 42.09
N ALA A 50 32.80 13.79 42.09
CA ALA A 50 33.64 13.85 40.90
C ALA A 50 33.98 12.45 40.37
N ILE A 51 34.30 11.51 41.28
CA ILE A 51 34.57 10.11 40.91
C ILE A 51 33.31 9.47 40.30
N LEU A 52 32.15 9.64 40.94
CA LEU A 52 30.89 9.09 40.46
C LEU A 52 30.52 9.62 39.07
N VAL A 53 30.59 10.94 38.87
CA VAL A 53 30.30 11.56 37.57
C VAL A 53 31.24 11.03 36.50
N THR A 54 32.53 10.91 36.80
CA THR A 54 33.53 10.41 35.85
C THR A 54 33.21 9.00 35.38
N ILE A 55 32.80 8.11 36.30
CA ILE A 55 32.45 6.72 35.97
C ILE A 55 31.09 6.63 35.26
N SER A 56 30.11 7.46 35.63
CA SER A 56 28.74 7.40 35.08
C SER A 56 28.56 8.06 33.72
N THR A 57 29.40 9.05 33.37
CA THR A 57 29.27 9.83 32.13
C THR A 57 29.19 8.98 30.83
N PRO A 58 30.10 8.01 30.56
CA PRO A 58 30.04 7.24 29.31
C PRO A 58 28.76 6.42 29.16
N ALA A 59 28.22 5.89 30.26
CA ALA A 59 26.98 5.11 30.24
C ALA A 59 25.77 5.98 29.87
N ILE A 60 25.73 7.23 30.31
CA ILE A 60 24.66 8.18 29.98
C ILE A 60 24.67 8.49 28.48
N PHE A 61 25.83 8.70 27.87
CA PHE A 61 25.93 8.99 26.44
C PHE A 61 25.48 7.82 25.56
N GLU A 62 25.83 6.59 25.94
CA GLU A 62 25.38 5.40 25.21
C GLU A 62 23.86 5.22 25.33
N PHE A 63 23.29 5.47 26.51
CA PHE A 63 21.84 5.45 26.71
C PHE A 63 21.13 6.51 25.86
N MET A 64 21.66 7.73 25.79
CA MET A 64 21.10 8.77 24.91
C MET A 64 21.16 8.36 23.43
N ARG A 65 22.30 7.81 22.96
CA ARG A 65 22.44 7.33 21.59
C ARG A 65 21.44 6.22 21.24
N GLN A 66 21.24 5.27 22.14
CA GLN A 66 20.25 4.21 21.94
C GLN A 66 18.83 4.76 21.91
N ARG A 67 18.52 5.73 22.77
CA ARG A 67 17.22 6.42 22.75
C ARG A 67 16.98 7.16 21.43
N ASP A 68 17.98 7.87 20.92
CA ASP A 68 17.86 8.61 19.65
C ASP A 68 17.69 7.64 18.47
N LYS A 69 18.46 6.54 18.44
CA LYS A 69 18.28 5.48 17.43
C LYS A 69 16.89 4.87 17.49
N GLN A 70 16.39 4.58 18.68
CA GLN A 70 15.04 4.01 18.83
C GLN A 70 13.95 5.01 18.44
N ALA A 71 14.15 6.31 18.74
CA ALA A 71 13.25 7.37 18.33
C ALA A 71 13.20 7.48 16.81
N GLU A 72 14.35 7.45 16.15
CA GLU A 72 14.46 7.47 14.69
C GLU A 72 13.80 6.25 14.05
N GLU A 73 14.03 5.05 14.58
CA GLU A 73 13.34 3.83 14.14
C GLU A 73 11.82 3.97 14.22
N ASN A 74 11.30 4.54 15.31
CA ASN A 74 9.88 4.79 15.48
C ASN A 74 9.35 5.77 14.43
N VAL A 75 10.09 6.84 14.14
CA VAL A 75 9.76 7.80 13.07
C VAL A 75 9.77 7.10 11.70
N LEU A 76 10.80 6.31 11.38
CA LEU A 76 10.88 5.58 10.12
C LEU A 76 9.75 4.55 9.95
N MET A 77 9.35 3.87 11.03
CA MET A 77 8.19 2.97 11.03
C MET A 77 6.88 3.72 10.79
N GLU A 78 6.72 4.90 11.39
CA GLU A 78 5.56 5.75 11.17
C GLU A 78 5.51 6.27 9.73
N LEU A 79 6.66 6.69 9.18
CA LEU A 79 6.77 7.08 7.76
C LEU A 79 6.46 5.92 6.81
N ARG A 80 6.85 4.69 7.17
CA ARG A 80 6.47 3.49 6.38
C ARG A 80 4.95 3.30 6.36
N LYS A 81 4.25 3.52 7.48
CA LYS A 81 2.77 3.45 7.53
C LYS A 81 2.14 4.58 6.72
N ALA A 82 2.66 5.81 6.87
CA ALA A 82 2.20 6.97 6.12
C ALA A 82 2.34 6.73 4.60
N LEU A 83 3.46 6.16 4.18
CA LEU A 83 3.71 5.77 2.80
C LEU A 83 2.74 4.69 2.31
N GLN A 84 2.47 3.67 3.13
CA GLN A 84 1.47 2.65 2.82
C GLN A 84 0.09 3.27 2.62
N ALA A 85 -0.32 4.18 3.50
CA ALA A 85 -1.60 4.88 3.41
C ALA A 85 -1.66 5.81 2.18
N TYR A 86 -0.59 6.54 1.89
CA TYR A 86 -0.48 7.38 0.70
C TYR A 86 -0.65 6.56 -0.58
N ILE A 87 0.07 5.45 -0.69
CA ILE A 87 0.01 4.57 -1.87
C ILE A 87 -1.36 3.91 -1.98
N ALA A 88 -1.98 3.53 -0.87
CA ALA A 88 -3.34 2.99 -0.88
C ALA A 88 -4.38 4.01 -1.37
N ASP A 89 -4.22 5.30 -1.04
CA ASP A 89 -5.14 6.36 -1.45
C ASP A 89 -4.88 6.87 -2.89
N LYS A 90 -3.62 7.11 -3.24
CA LYS A 90 -3.23 7.71 -4.54
C LYS A 90 -2.91 6.70 -5.63
N ASN A 91 -2.69 5.43 -5.27
CA ASN A 91 -2.17 4.39 -6.16
C ASN A 91 -0.93 4.85 -6.95
N ALA A 92 -0.11 5.69 -6.32
CA ALA A 92 1.05 6.32 -6.92
C ALA A 92 2.12 6.53 -5.84
N LEU A 93 3.37 6.62 -6.27
CA LEU A 93 4.48 6.99 -5.39
C LEU A 93 4.46 8.50 -5.11
N PRO A 94 4.85 8.94 -3.90
CA PRO A 94 5.14 10.34 -3.63
C PRO A 94 6.22 10.88 -4.59
N GLY A 95 6.15 12.16 -4.94
CA GLY A 95 7.17 12.78 -5.79
C GLY A 95 8.51 12.83 -5.07
N THR A 96 9.62 12.50 -5.73
CA THR A 96 10.94 12.43 -5.08
C THR A 96 11.39 13.75 -4.45
N ALA A 97 10.94 14.90 -4.97
CA ALA A 97 11.21 16.22 -4.39
C ALA A 97 10.16 16.66 -3.34
N THR A 98 8.95 16.13 -3.41
CA THR A 98 7.77 16.54 -2.62
C THR A 98 7.33 15.50 -1.59
N TRP A 99 8.03 14.37 -1.49
CA TRP A 99 7.61 13.23 -0.68
C TRP A 99 7.29 13.61 0.77
N ALA A 100 8.07 14.52 1.37
CA ALA A 100 7.84 14.95 2.75
C ALA A 100 6.53 15.73 2.92
N THR A 101 6.18 16.58 1.93
CA THR A 101 4.89 17.30 1.94
C THR A 101 3.75 16.35 1.60
N ASP A 102 3.95 15.43 0.67
CA ASP A 102 2.96 14.45 0.24
C ASP A 102 2.56 13.51 1.40
N LEU A 103 3.54 13.10 2.23
CA LEU A 103 3.29 12.25 3.39
C LEU A 103 2.73 13.00 4.61
N SER A 104 2.87 14.33 4.68
CA SER A 104 2.45 15.11 5.86
C SER A 104 0.95 15.01 6.18
N GLY A 105 0.11 14.68 5.19
CA GLY A 105 -1.32 14.43 5.39
C GLY A 105 -1.67 13.04 5.93
N TYR A 106 -0.70 12.12 5.98
CA TYR A 106 -0.91 10.71 6.35
C TYR A 106 -0.18 10.32 7.65
N THR A 107 0.39 11.29 8.37
CA THR A 107 1.06 11.10 9.65
C THR A 107 0.88 12.32 10.55
N ASN A 108 1.09 12.14 11.86
CA ASN A 108 1.10 13.23 12.84
C ASN A 108 2.48 13.88 13.02
N LEU A 109 3.49 13.43 12.27
CA LEU A 109 4.84 14.01 12.28
C LEU A 109 4.84 15.40 11.61
N SER A 110 5.60 16.33 12.16
CA SER A 110 5.85 17.62 11.51
C SER A 110 6.67 17.45 10.23
N LEU A 111 6.56 18.41 9.29
CA LEU A 111 7.33 18.37 8.04
C LEU A 111 8.85 18.28 8.27
N ASN A 112 9.34 18.88 9.36
CA ASN A 112 10.76 18.78 9.73
C ASN A 112 11.12 17.37 10.21
N GLU A 113 10.28 16.75 11.04
CA GLU A 113 10.46 15.37 11.51
C GLU A 113 10.33 14.35 10.39
N ILE A 114 9.59 14.64 9.33
CA ILE A 114 9.54 13.80 8.13
C ILE A 114 10.83 13.97 7.32
N ARG A 115 11.24 15.21 7.04
CA ARG A 115 12.36 15.50 6.14
C ARG A 115 13.73 15.17 6.74
N ASN A 116 13.92 15.44 8.04
CA ASN A 116 15.20 15.33 8.71
C ASN A 116 15.16 14.23 9.77
N ASP A 117 16.26 13.50 9.90
CA ASP A 117 16.46 12.53 10.95
C ASP A 117 16.57 13.18 12.35
N THR A 118 16.57 12.33 13.37
CA THR A 118 16.72 12.74 14.78
C THR A 118 18.02 13.54 15.04
N TRP A 119 19.04 13.40 14.17
CA TRP A 119 20.31 14.10 14.28
C TRP A 119 20.39 15.38 13.42
N GLY A 120 19.32 15.73 12.70
CA GLY A 120 19.18 16.95 11.90
C GLY A 120 19.71 16.82 10.46
N VAL A 121 19.99 15.62 9.98
CA VAL A 121 20.41 15.36 8.60
C VAL A 121 19.18 15.04 7.74
N PRO A 122 19.05 15.60 6.53
CA PRO A 122 17.97 15.25 5.62
C PRO A 122 17.98 13.75 5.29
N ARG A 123 16.84 13.09 5.47
CA ARG A 123 16.64 11.69 5.04
C ARG A 123 16.67 11.59 3.53
N ALA A 124 17.23 10.50 3.03
CA ALA A 124 17.17 10.20 1.61
C ALA A 124 15.94 9.33 1.32
N PHE A 125 15.05 9.84 0.47
CA PHE A 125 13.91 9.11 -0.08
C PHE A 125 14.24 8.65 -1.49
N ILE A 126 14.17 7.35 -1.71
CA ILE A 126 14.38 6.74 -3.02
C ILE A 126 13.17 5.87 -3.30
N ALA A 127 12.49 6.14 -4.41
CA ALA A 127 11.29 5.43 -4.81
C ALA A 127 11.42 4.96 -6.25
N TYR A 128 10.82 3.82 -6.56
CA TYR A 128 10.82 3.23 -7.89
C TYR A 128 9.54 2.45 -8.16
N GLN A 129 9.07 2.51 -9.40
CA GLN A 129 7.93 1.75 -9.90
C GLN A 129 8.38 0.74 -10.98
N ASP A 130 8.23 -0.55 -10.71
CA ASP A 130 8.47 -1.61 -11.69
C ASP A 130 7.19 -1.87 -12.49
N ASN A 131 7.14 -1.47 -13.75
CA ASN A 131 6.02 -1.71 -14.65
C ASN A 131 6.09 -3.04 -15.40
N THR A 132 7.15 -3.83 -15.19
CA THR A 132 7.43 -5.04 -15.97
C THR A 132 7.10 -6.33 -15.25
N ARG A 133 6.87 -6.28 -13.93
CA ARG A 133 6.54 -7.48 -13.15
C ARG A 133 5.22 -8.08 -13.64
N THR A 134 5.28 -9.37 -13.91
CA THR A 134 4.12 -10.18 -14.18
C THR A 134 3.85 -11.10 -13.00
N ILE A 135 2.66 -11.01 -12.42
CA ILE A 135 2.17 -12.02 -11.48
C ILE A 135 1.31 -12.97 -12.31
N GLN A 136 1.85 -14.17 -12.58
CA GLN A 136 1.15 -15.23 -13.34
C GLN A 136 0.59 -14.73 -14.70
N GLY A 137 1.38 -13.95 -15.44
CA GLY A 137 1.03 -13.44 -16.77
C GLY A 137 0.28 -12.10 -16.79
N THR A 138 -0.24 -11.60 -15.66
CA THR A 138 -0.81 -10.25 -15.57
C THR A 138 0.29 -9.26 -15.23
N ARG A 139 0.47 -8.18 -16.01
CA ARG A 139 1.40 -7.09 -15.69
C ARG A 139 0.83 -6.25 -14.56
N VAL A 140 1.61 -6.06 -13.51
CA VAL A 140 1.21 -5.30 -12.32
C VAL A 140 2.35 -4.35 -12.00
N PRO A 141 2.10 -3.02 -11.92
CA PRO A 141 3.12 -2.13 -11.41
C PRO A 141 3.48 -2.56 -9.99
N VAL A 142 4.74 -2.51 -9.56
CA VAL A 142 5.13 -2.79 -8.16
C VAL A 142 5.93 -1.61 -7.65
N PHE A 143 5.56 -1.12 -6.47
CA PHE A 143 6.21 0.02 -5.86
C PHE A 143 7.28 -0.44 -4.88
N TYR A 144 8.43 0.21 -4.96
CA TYR A 144 9.57 0.00 -4.07
C TYR A 144 10.02 1.36 -3.54
N VAL A 145 10.20 1.45 -2.23
CA VAL A 145 10.68 2.67 -1.59
C VAL A 145 11.68 2.33 -0.51
N THR A 146 12.70 3.18 -0.38
CA THR A 146 13.64 3.16 0.73
C THR A 146 13.78 4.55 1.33
N LEU A 147 13.86 4.59 2.66
CA LEU A 147 14.11 5.79 3.44
C LEU A 147 15.37 5.53 4.26
N HIS A 148 16.36 6.40 4.09
CA HIS A 148 17.68 6.28 4.71
C HIS A 148 17.91 7.42 5.70
N SER A 149 18.52 7.08 6.83
CA SER A 149 18.92 7.98 7.91
C SER A 149 20.41 7.80 8.18
N ALA A 150 21.15 8.91 8.34
CA ALA A 150 22.62 8.93 8.38
C ALA A 150 23.20 8.69 9.78
N GLY A 151 22.36 8.31 10.74
CA GLY A 151 22.78 7.91 12.06
C GLY A 151 23.41 9.04 12.92
N PRO A 152 23.85 8.70 14.14
CA PRO A 152 24.51 9.62 15.06
C PRO A 152 25.76 10.32 14.52
N ASN A 153 26.50 9.69 13.60
CA ASN A 153 27.71 10.28 13.03
C ASN A 153 27.42 11.32 11.93
N ARG A 154 26.16 11.45 11.47
CA ARG A 154 25.69 12.36 10.43
C ARG A 154 26.32 12.13 9.05
N GLN A 155 26.76 10.91 8.77
CA GLN A 155 27.48 10.55 7.55
C GLN A 155 26.91 9.27 6.98
N ALA A 156 26.43 9.33 5.73
CA ALA A 156 25.96 8.15 5.03
C ALA A 156 27.10 7.14 4.80
N GLN A 157 26.85 5.89 5.16
CA GLN A 157 27.79 4.78 5.07
C GLN A 157 27.39 3.84 3.95
N ALA A 158 28.37 3.46 3.13
CA ALA A 158 28.15 2.50 2.06
C ALA A 158 27.83 1.12 2.63
N ALA A 159 26.80 0.47 2.06
CA ALA A 159 26.32 -0.83 2.49
C ALA A 159 25.87 -1.67 1.29
N THR A 160 25.46 -2.90 1.54
CA THR A 160 24.97 -3.83 0.52
C THR A 160 23.76 -3.24 -0.22
N GLY A 161 23.99 -2.81 -1.46
CA GLY A 161 22.99 -2.21 -2.36
C GLY A 161 22.60 -0.77 -2.05
N ILE A 162 23.35 -0.09 -1.18
CA ILE A 162 23.21 1.34 -0.91
C ILE A 162 24.42 2.05 -1.50
N ALA A 163 24.20 2.85 -2.53
CA ALA A 163 25.22 3.72 -3.09
C ALA A 163 25.28 5.04 -2.28
N VAL A 164 26.48 5.57 -2.09
CA VAL A 164 26.74 6.87 -1.47
C VAL A 164 27.45 7.79 -2.45
N ASN A 165 27.11 9.08 -2.44
CA ASN A 165 27.82 10.12 -3.19
C ASN A 165 28.44 11.09 -2.18
N GLY A 166 29.73 10.92 -1.90
CA GLY A 166 30.41 11.64 -0.83
C GLY A 166 29.82 11.27 0.53
N THR A 167 29.23 12.25 1.22
CA THR A 167 28.63 12.09 2.56
C THR A 167 27.12 11.90 2.55
N ALA A 168 26.49 11.79 1.37
CA ALA A 168 25.05 11.62 1.22
C ALA A 168 24.73 10.26 0.58
N PHE A 169 23.58 9.69 0.94
CA PHE A 169 23.03 8.57 0.18
C PHE A 169 22.82 9.02 -1.26
N ALA A 170 23.39 8.30 -2.21
CA ALA A 170 23.23 8.65 -3.61
C ALA A 170 21.76 8.43 -3.98
N GLY A 171 21.05 9.53 -4.27
CA GLY A 171 19.77 9.48 -4.93
C GLY A 171 19.96 8.91 -6.32
N ALA A 172 20.01 7.58 -6.42
CA ALA A 172 20.10 6.90 -7.68
C ALA A 172 18.83 7.22 -8.46
N THR A 173 18.97 7.97 -9.56
CA THR A 173 17.94 7.98 -10.61
C THR A 173 17.52 6.54 -10.89
N ASP A 174 16.22 6.30 -11.10
CA ASP A 174 15.57 5.00 -11.25
C ASP A 174 16.39 3.88 -11.93
N ALA A 175 17.16 4.23 -12.97
CA ALA A 175 18.03 3.31 -13.70
C ALA A 175 19.24 2.78 -12.88
N ALA A 176 19.87 3.59 -12.04
CA ALA A 176 21.05 3.21 -11.24
C ALA A 176 20.67 2.36 -10.01
N TRP A 177 19.45 2.54 -9.48
CA TRP A 177 18.98 1.79 -8.31
C TRP A 177 18.69 0.32 -8.68
N TRP A 178 18.10 0.07 -9.86
CA TRP A 178 18.02 -1.28 -10.43
C TRP A 178 19.32 -1.77 -11.03
N ALA A 179 20.18 -0.88 -11.51
CA ALA A 179 21.53 -1.29 -11.89
C ALA A 179 22.25 -1.91 -10.69
N ASN A 180 22.05 -1.44 -9.46
CA ASN A 180 22.60 -2.11 -8.26
C ASN A 180 21.95 -3.46 -7.92
N ILE A 181 20.67 -3.65 -8.27
CA ILE A 181 19.98 -4.94 -8.20
C ILE A 181 20.44 -5.90 -9.32
N ALA A 182 20.94 -5.37 -10.44
CA ALA A 182 21.45 -6.12 -11.58
C ALA A 182 22.98 -6.30 -11.58
N SER A 183 23.75 -5.47 -10.86
CA SER A 183 25.22 -5.39 -10.87
C SER A 183 25.92 -6.34 -9.90
N GLN A 184 25.24 -7.40 -9.45
CA GLN A 184 25.76 -8.41 -8.51
C GLN A 184 26.01 -7.95 -7.07
N GLN A 185 25.80 -6.67 -6.72
CA GLN A 185 25.91 -6.21 -5.32
C GLN A 185 24.69 -6.60 -4.48
N VAL A 186 23.48 -6.63 -5.06
CA VAL A 186 22.26 -7.12 -4.43
C VAL A 186 21.41 -7.82 -5.47
N THR A 187 20.88 -9.02 -5.20
CA THR A 187 20.02 -9.74 -6.16
C THR A 187 18.52 -9.53 -5.90
N THR A 188 18.15 -9.01 -4.72
CA THR A 188 16.76 -8.83 -4.29
C THR A 188 16.58 -7.60 -3.39
N PHE A 189 15.43 -6.93 -3.48
CA PHE A 189 15.07 -5.79 -2.63
C PHE A 189 15.19 -6.08 -1.12
N SER A 190 14.88 -7.32 -0.71
CA SER A 190 14.98 -7.79 0.67
C SER A 190 16.41 -7.93 1.20
N ALA A 191 17.43 -7.85 0.33
CA ALA A 191 18.83 -7.90 0.74
C ALA A 191 19.46 -6.52 0.97
N LEU A 192 18.72 -5.42 0.70
CA LEU A 192 19.16 -4.07 1.05
C LEU A 192 19.25 -3.91 2.57
N ALA A 193 20.38 -3.41 3.08
CA ALA A 193 20.62 -3.18 4.50
C ALA A 193 21.49 -1.94 4.71
N ALA A 194 21.29 -1.24 5.82
CA ALA A 194 22.17 -0.15 6.26
C ALA A 194 23.53 -0.68 6.75
N ALA A 195 24.56 0.17 6.77
CA ALA A 195 25.86 -0.12 7.35
C ALA A 195 26.09 0.74 8.60
N GLY A 196 26.98 0.30 9.48
CA GLY A 196 27.43 1.10 10.61
C GLY A 196 26.30 1.49 11.57
N ASP A 197 26.10 2.80 11.73
CA ASP A 197 25.09 3.41 12.61
C ASP A 197 23.90 4.01 11.86
N ASP A 198 23.90 3.90 10.53
CA ASP A 198 22.78 4.27 9.67
C ASP A 198 21.55 3.39 9.88
N GLN A 199 20.39 3.93 9.55
CA GLN A 199 19.11 3.22 9.59
C GLN A 199 18.42 3.27 8.23
N LEU A 200 17.81 2.15 7.85
CA LEU A 200 17.11 1.96 6.60
C LEU A 200 15.75 1.32 6.85
N ILE A 201 14.70 1.95 6.34
CA ILE A 201 13.42 1.27 6.17
C ILE A 201 13.14 1.05 4.68
N ARG A 202 12.61 -0.12 4.39
CA ARG A 202 12.24 -0.57 3.04
C ARG A 202 10.73 -0.65 3.00
N PHE A 203 10.11 -0.35 1.88
CA PHE A 203 8.69 -0.56 1.65
C PHE A 203 8.47 -1.13 0.25
N THR A 204 7.57 -2.10 0.16
CA THR A 204 7.05 -2.59 -1.12
C THR A 204 5.63 -3.07 -0.93
N ASP A 205 4.79 -2.82 -1.92
CA ASP A 205 3.39 -3.27 -1.96
C ASP A 205 3.23 -4.63 -2.66
N TYR A 206 4.35 -5.28 -3.02
CA TYR A 206 4.35 -6.58 -3.68
C TYR A 206 3.55 -7.66 -2.92
N PRO A 207 3.68 -7.83 -1.59
CA PRO A 207 2.92 -8.85 -0.86
C PRO A 207 1.41 -8.60 -0.92
N GLU A 208 0.98 -7.34 -0.80
CA GLU A 208 -0.44 -6.94 -0.88
C GLU A 208 -0.98 -7.17 -2.30
N LYS A 209 -0.17 -6.88 -3.33
CA LYS A 209 -0.51 -7.19 -4.73
C LYS A 209 -0.65 -8.69 -4.98
N LEU A 210 0.18 -9.52 -4.35
CA LEU A 210 0.07 -10.98 -4.40
C LEU A 210 -1.21 -11.48 -3.71
N GLU A 211 -1.59 -10.89 -2.58
CA GLU A 211 -2.85 -11.24 -1.90
C GLU A 211 -4.07 -10.86 -2.75
N ARG A 212 -4.09 -9.65 -3.30
CA ARG A 212 -5.13 -9.20 -4.24
C ARG A 212 -5.19 -10.05 -5.51
N TYR A 213 -4.03 -10.56 -5.96
CA TYR A 213 -3.99 -11.53 -7.04
C TYR A 213 -4.71 -12.84 -6.67
N ASN A 214 -4.39 -13.43 -5.52
CA ASN A 214 -5.02 -14.65 -5.05
C ASN A 214 -6.53 -14.49 -4.87
N LEU A 215 -6.97 -13.34 -4.36
CA LEU A 215 -8.39 -12.99 -4.29
C LEU A 215 -9.03 -12.92 -5.68
N THR A 216 -8.33 -12.35 -6.67
CA THR A 216 -8.80 -12.31 -8.05
C THR A 216 -8.98 -13.72 -8.60
N ILE A 217 -8.02 -14.63 -8.41
CA ILE A 217 -8.17 -16.05 -8.81
C ILE A 217 -9.38 -16.67 -8.13
N GLN A 218 -9.52 -16.49 -6.82
CA GLN A 218 -10.63 -17.06 -6.07
C GLN A 218 -11.98 -16.57 -6.61
N ARG A 219 -12.10 -15.28 -6.95
CA ARG A 219 -13.29 -14.73 -7.60
C ARG A 219 -13.54 -15.38 -8.95
N MET A 220 -12.50 -15.52 -9.78
CA MET A 220 -12.61 -16.14 -11.10
C MET A 220 -13.06 -17.60 -11.01
N ASP A 221 -12.49 -18.39 -10.10
CA ASP A 221 -12.86 -19.79 -9.87
C ASP A 221 -14.32 -19.95 -9.45
N ARG A 222 -14.79 -19.09 -8.54
CA ARG A 222 -16.20 -19.06 -8.12
C ARG A 222 -17.13 -18.68 -9.25
N ILE A 223 -16.76 -17.70 -10.07
CA ILE A 223 -17.54 -17.31 -11.25
C ILE A 223 -17.62 -18.47 -12.24
N THR A 224 -16.50 -19.12 -12.56
CA THR A 224 -16.46 -20.28 -13.46
C THR A 224 -17.34 -21.41 -12.95
N THR A 225 -17.25 -21.76 -11.67
CA THR A 225 -18.09 -22.81 -11.07
C THR A 225 -19.59 -22.47 -11.13
N ALA A 226 -19.95 -21.21 -10.86
CA ALA A 226 -21.34 -20.74 -10.92
C ALA A 226 -21.88 -20.73 -12.35
N LEU A 227 -21.06 -20.25 -13.28
CA LEU A 227 -21.33 -20.28 -14.72
C LEU A 227 -21.56 -21.73 -15.18
N GLU A 228 -20.70 -22.67 -14.81
CA GLU A 228 -20.85 -24.09 -15.19
C GLU A 228 -22.15 -24.69 -14.66
N SER A 229 -22.48 -24.39 -13.41
CA SER A 229 -23.71 -24.85 -12.77
C SER A 229 -24.94 -24.28 -13.48
N TYR A 230 -24.90 -22.99 -13.82
CA TYR A 230 -25.94 -22.32 -14.58
C TYR A 230 -26.13 -22.96 -15.97
N ALA A 231 -25.04 -23.22 -16.69
CA ALA A 231 -25.08 -23.81 -18.02
C ALA A 231 -25.61 -25.26 -18.00
N LYS A 232 -25.20 -26.07 -17.00
CA LYS A 232 -25.72 -27.44 -16.81
C LYS A 232 -27.22 -27.46 -16.53
N ASN A 233 -27.71 -26.54 -15.69
CA ASN A 233 -29.14 -26.43 -15.41
C ASN A 233 -29.93 -25.96 -16.64
N GLY A 234 -29.41 -24.98 -17.39
CA GLY A 234 -30.00 -24.53 -18.65
C GLY A 234 -30.10 -25.66 -19.67
N TYR A 235 -29.03 -26.46 -19.80
CA TYR A 235 -29.01 -27.65 -20.65
C TYR A 235 -30.05 -28.67 -20.20
N ALA A 236 -30.10 -29.02 -18.91
CA ALA A 236 -31.05 -29.99 -18.37
C ALA A 236 -32.51 -29.56 -18.62
N ASN A 237 -32.85 -28.28 -18.40
CA ASN A 237 -34.19 -27.76 -18.67
C ASN A 237 -34.59 -27.89 -20.14
N LYS A 238 -33.67 -27.60 -21.08
CA LYS A 238 -33.92 -27.78 -22.52
C LYS A 238 -34.08 -29.25 -22.89
N VAL A 239 -33.23 -30.14 -22.36
CA VAL A 239 -33.35 -31.60 -22.57
C VAL A 239 -34.72 -32.10 -22.12
N THR A 240 -35.19 -31.69 -20.94
CA THR A 240 -36.50 -32.11 -20.42
C THR A 240 -37.66 -31.56 -21.26
N ALA A 241 -37.52 -30.36 -21.81
CA ALA A 241 -38.51 -29.79 -22.72
C ALA A 241 -38.62 -30.56 -24.06
N CYS A 242 -37.53 -31.23 -24.49
CA CYS A 242 -37.45 -31.93 -25.78
C CYS A 242 -38.02 -33.37 -25.81
N GLY A 243 -38.67 -33.87 -24.74
CA GLY A 243 -39.33 -35.18 -24.75
C GLY A 243 -38.42 -36.39 -25.05
N ASN A 244 -39.02 -37.53 -25.46
CA ASN A 244 -38.35 -38.83 -25.67
C ASN A 244 -37.75 -38.99 -27.10
N LEU A 245 -37.05 -37.97 -27.62
CA LEU A 245 -36.38 -38.09 -28.93
C LEU A 245 -35.01 -38.75 -28.79
N ALA A 246 -34.64 -39.58 -29.75
CA ALA A 246 -33.38 -40.33 -29.76
C ALA A 246 -32.18 -39.37 -29.73
N LYS A 247 -31.44 -39.38 -28.62
CA LYS A 247 -30.25 -38.55 -28.39
C LYS A 247 -29.05 -39.12 -29.13
N ASP A 248 -28.83 -38.68 -30.36
CA ASP A 248 -27.51 -38.84 -31.01
C ASP A 248 -26.65 -37.59 -30.71
N PRO A 249 -25.55 -37.72 -29.93
CA PRO A 249 -24.66 -36.62 -29.60
C PRO A 249 -23.80 -36.13 -30.77
N THR A 250 -23.76 -36.84 -31.89
CA THR A 250 -22.90 -36.54 -33.05
C THR A 250 -23.64 -35.93 -34.23
N THR A 251 -24.90 -36.30 -34.45
CA THR A 251 -25.71 -35.82 -35.60
C THR A 251 -26.83 -34.86 -35.20
N GLY A 252 -27.22 -34.89 -33.93
CA GLY A 252 -28.28 -34.07 -33.39
C GLY A 252 -29.69 -34.48 -33.74
N LEU A 253 -30.62 -33.96 -32.93
CA LEU A 253 -32.05 -34.17 -33.10
C LEU A 253 -32.47 -33.57 -34.45
N THR A 254 -32.75 -34.44 -35.42
CA THR A 254 -33.28 -34.03 -36.73
C THR A 254 -34.74 -34.47 -36.81
N GLY A 255 -35.65 -33.53 -37.05
CA GLY A 255 -37.03 -33.83 -37.47
C GLY A 255 -38.15 -33.58 -36.46
N ASP A 256 -38.05 -32.59 -35.57
CA ASP A 256 -39.19 -32.14 -34.76
C ASP A 256 -39.22 -30.62 -34.67
N ALA A 257 -40.26 -29.97 -35.19
CA ALA A 257 -40.43 -28.51 -35.18
C ALA A 257 -40.39 -27.87 -33.78
N THR A 258 -40.70 -28.62 -32.71
CA THR A 258 -40.52 -28.15 -31.32
C THR A 258 -39.07 -28.22 -30.83
N CYS A 259 -38.21 -28.96 -31.53
CA CYS A 259 -36.77 -29.11 -31.33
C CYS A 259 -35.93 -28.63 -32.54
N ASP A 260 -36.55 -28.17 -33.63
CA ASP A 260 -35.90 -27.75 -34.90
C ASP A 260 -35.26 -26.35 -34.79
N ASN A 261 -35.33 -25.73 -33.61
CA ASN A 261 -34.41 -24.66 -33.21
C ASN A 261 -33.23 -25.21 -32.38
N GLY A 262 -32.83 -26.44 -32.69
CA GLY A 262 -31.62 -27.09 -32.24
C GLY A 262 -31.84 -28.00 -31.04
N MET A 263 -31.03 -29.07 -30.99
CA MET A 263 -30.66 -29.74 -29.75
C MET A 263 -30.52 -28.73 -28.59
N PRO A 264 -30.67 -29.14 -27.32
CA PRO A 264 -29.99 -28.44 -26.24
C PRO A 264 -28.53 -28.33 -26.68
N GLU A 265 -28.09 -27.11 -26.95
CA GLU A 265 -27.20 -26.80 -28.07
C GLU A 265 -25.90 -27.61 -28.08
N ARG A 266 -25.29 -27.81 -29.25
CA ARG A 266 -23.91 -28.37 -29.44
C ARG A 266 -22.81 -27.50 -28.76
N ILE A 267 -23.23 -26.65 -27.84
CA ILE A 267 -22.62 -25.46 -27.26
C ILE A 267 -23.17 -25.45 -25.83
N VAL A 268 -22.32 -25.57 -24.82
CA VAL A 268 -22.73 -25.32 -23.44
C VAL A 268 -22.93 -23.80 -23.32
N TYR A 269 -24.18 -23.33 -23.33
CA TYR A 269 -24.48 -21.90 -23.24
C TYR A 269 -24.33 -21.38 -21.82
N TYR A 270 -23.43 -20.43 -21.66
CA TYR A 270 -23.50 -19.39 -20.65
C TYR A 270 -24.46 -18.28 -21.15
N PRO A 271 -25.11 -17.48 -20.27
CA PRO A 271 -26.44 -16.89 -20.50
C PRO A 271 -26.66 -16.21 -21.88
N ARG A 272 -27.66 -16.70 -22.64
CA ARG A 272 -28.14 -16.24 -23.96
C ARG A 272 -27.14 -15.40 -24.78
N SER A 273 -26.23 -16.02 -25.53
CA SER A 273 -25.85 -15.39 -26.81
C SER A 273 -27.04 -15.61 -27.76
N GLN A 274 -27.55 -14.56 -28.39
CA GLN A 274 -28.58 -14.76 -29.40
C GLN A 274 -28.02 -15.67 -30.50
N ALA A 275 -28.78 -16.68 -30.95
CA ALA A 275 -28.32 -17.69 -31.90
C ALA A 275 -27.77 -17.11 -33.23
N ILE A 276 -28.17 -15.89 -33.59
CA ILE A 276 -27.70 -15.16 -34.79
C ILE A 276 -26.38 -14.39 -34.52
N ALA A 277 -26.08 -14.07 -33.26
CA ALA A 277 -24.88 -13.32 -32.86
C ALA A 277 -23.68 -14.22 -32.50
N ALA A 278 -23.91 -15.53 -32.31
CA ALA A 278 -22.94 -16.49 -31.79
C ALA A 278 -21.67 -16.72 -32.65
N ALA A 279 -21.59 -16.22 -33.90
CA ALA A 279 -20.36 -16.32 -34.72
C ALA A 279 -19.41 -15.15 -34.63
N THR A 280 -19.83 -14.01 -34.10
CA THR A 280 -19.01 -12.79 -34.08
C THR A 280 -18.78 -12.26 -32.67
N ASP A 281 -19.56 -12.72 -31.68
CA ASP A 281 -19.68 -11.99 -30.42
C ASP A 281 -18.59 -12.30 -29.37
N ASN A 282 -18.09 -11.20 -28.81
CA ASN A 282 -17.38 -11.13 -27.53
C ASN A 282 -18.35 -10.87 -26.37
N ALA A 283 -19.65 -10.96 -26.63
CA ALA A 283 -20.69 -10.50 -25.75
C ALA A 283 -21.68 -11.60 -25.33
N MET A 284 -22.42 -11.33 -24.24
CA MET A 284 -23.37 -12.25 -23.62
C MET A 284 -24.60 -11.49 -23.13
N TYR A 285 -25.80 -11.87 -23.57
CA TYR A 285 -27.02 -11.15 -23.22
C TYR A 285 -27.65 -11.74 -21.96
N LEU A 286 -27.80 -10.90 -20.94
CA LEU A 286 -28.49 -11.23 -19.69
C LEU A 286 -30.01 -11.08 -19.87
N ASN A 287 -30.45 -10.10 -20.66
CA ASN A 287 -31.83 -9.93 -21.11
C ASN A 287 -31.86 -9.11 -22.43
N SER A 288 -33.04 -8.64 -22.86
CA SER A 288 -33.19 -7.87 -24.11
C SER A 288 -32.47 -6.51 -24.12
N THR A 289 -32.10 -5.98 -22.95
CA THR A 289 -31.49 -4.65 -22.78
C THR A 289 -30.13 -4.68 -22.08
N LEU A 290 -29.74 -5.80 -21.48
CA LEU A 290 -28.53 -5.93 -20.68
C LEU A 290 -27.65 -7.03 -21.26
N TYR A 291 -26.43 -6.68 -21.61
CA TYR A 291 -25.44 -7.60 -22.16
C TYR A 291 -24.04 -7.25 -21.65
N VAL A 292 -23.20 -8.27 -21.47
CA VAL A 292 -21.77 -8.14 -21.18
C VAL A 292 -21.05 -8.02 -22.50
N ASP A 293 -20.40 -6.90 -22.75
CA ASP A 293 -19.63 -6.64 -23.97
C ASP A 293 -18.27 -6.03 -23.62
N ASN A 294 -17.21 -6.63 -24.14
CA ASN A 294 -15.83 -6.24 -23.88
C ASN A 294 -15.42 -4.96 -24.62
N ALA A 295 -16.18 -4.51 -25.63
CA ALA A 295 -15.97 -3.25 -26.35
C ALA A 295 -16.54 -2.02 -25.63
N GLN A 296 -17.30 -2.22 -24.54
CA GLN A 296 -17.85 -1.14 -23.74
C GLN A 296 -16.77 -0.40 -22.94
N SER A 297 -17.07 0.84 -22.53
CA SER A 297 -16.27 1.56 -21.53
C SER A 297 -16.17 0.76 -20.23
N GLU A 298 -15.12 0.99 -19.43
CA GLU A 298 -14.92 0.25 -18.18
C GLU A 298 -16.13 0.39 -17.23
N ALA A 299 -16.72 1.58 -17.14
CA ALA A 299 -17.92 1.80 -16.32
C ALA A 299 -19.12 0.94 -16.78
N ASN A 300 -19.38 0.88 -18.09
CA ASN A 300 -20.47 0.07 -18.64
C ASN A 300 -20.19 -1.43 -18.51
N ARG A 301 -18.94 -1.86 -18.74
CA ARG A 301 -18.52 -3.25 -18.54
C ARG A 301 -18.69 -3.69 -17.09
N ARG A 302 -18.39 -2.80 -16.13
CA ARG A 302 -18.63 -3.03 -14.70
C ARG A 302 -20.10 -3.30 -14.41
N ILE A 303 -21.01 -2.46 -14.90
CA ILE A 303 -22.46 -2.64 -14.72
C ILE A 303 -22.92 -3.98 -15.31
N ALA A 304 -22.43 -4.32 -16.51
CA ALA A 304 -22.81 -5.58 -17.15
C ALA A 304 -22.29 -6.80 -16.38
N MET A 305 -21.04 -6.77 -15.91
CA MET A 305 -20.46 -7.84 -15.10
C MET A 305 -21.14 -7.96 -13.73
N GLN A 306 -21.57 -6.87 -13.10
CA GLN A 306 -22.40 -6.91 -11.89
C GLN A 306 -23.76 -7.56 -12.18
N GLY A 307 -24.37 -7.23 -13.32
CA GLY A 307 -25.58 -7.92 -13.78
C GLY A 307 -25.40 -9.42 -13.92
N LEU A 308 -24.25 -9.87 -14.43
CA LEU A 308 -23.89 -11.28 -14.49
C LEU A 308 -23.74 -11.88 -13.08
N MET A 309 -23.05 -11.22 -12.16
CA MET A 309 -22.89 -11.72 -10.78
C MET A 309 -24.24 -11.94 -10.12
N ARG A 310 -25.19 -11.00 -10.26
CA ARG A 310 -26.54 -11.12 -9.73
C ARG A 310 -27.31 -12.31 -10.32
N LEU A 311 -27.15 -12.55 -11.62
CA LEU A 311 -27.75 -13.72 -12.28
C LEU A 311 -27.16 -15.04 -11.76
N LEU A 312 -25.86 -15.06 -11.45
CA LEU A 312 -25.16 -16.21 -10.88
C LEU A 312 -25.35 -16.39 -9.37
N GLY A 313 -26.05 -15.45 -8.71
CA GLY A 313 -26.19 -15.45 -7.25
C GLY A 313 -24.88 -15.14 -6.51
N LEU A 314 -23.94 -14.47 -7.17
CA LEU A 314 -22.66 -14.05 -6.59
C LEU A 314 -22.72 -12.58 -6.16
N PRO A 315 -21.90 -12.16 -5.18
CA PRO A 315 -21.78 -10.75 -4.81
C PRO A 315 -21.28 -9.88 -5.98
N ASP A 316 -21.77 -8.65 -6.07
CA ASP A 316 -21.42 -7.71 -7.15
C ASP A 316 -19.90 -7.49 -7.28
N ASP A 317 -19.15 -7.49 -6.18
CA ASP A 317 -17.69 -7.27 -6.14
C ASP A 317 -16.88 -8.34 -6.90
N PHE A 318 -17.48 -9.50 -7.16
CA PHE A 318 -16.83 -10.56 -7.94
C PHE A 318 -16.65 -10.17 -9.41
N CYS A 319 -17.38 -9.16 -9.91
CA CYS A 319 -17.26 -8.63 -11.27
C CYS A 319 -15.83 -8.26 -11.69
N CYS A 320 -15.00 -7.97 -10.69
CA CYS A 320 -13.90 -7.06 -10.85
C CYS A 320 -12.62 -7.62 -10.25
N SER A 321 -11.53 -7.37 -10.96
CA SER A 321 -10.18 -7.72 -10.57
C SER A 321 -9.81 -6.96 -9.30
N ALA A 322 -9.32 -7.68 -8.29
CA ALA A 322 -8.80 -7.02 -7.09
C ALA A 322 -7.38 -6.45 -7.32
N ILE A 323 -6.69 -6.83 -8.40
CA ILE A 323 -5.30 -6.44 -8.65
C ILE A 323 -5.14 -5.25 -9.59
N THR A 324 -6.05 -5.08 -10.54
CA THR A 324 -6.01 -3.98 -11.50
C THR A 324 -7.05 -2.95 -11.11
N LEU A 325 -6.67 -1.68 -11.18
CA LEU A 325 -7.59 -0.56 -11.01
C LEU A 325 -7.91 0.02 -12.39
N ALA A 326 -9.17 0.39 -12.56
CA ALA A 326 -9.66 1.14 -13.71
C ALA A 326 -9.25 2.61 -13.60
N ALA A 327 -9.48 3.39 -14.67
CA ALA A 327 -9.11 4.81 -14.71
C ALA A 327 -9.82 5.67 -13.65
N ASP A 328 -10.93 5.17 -13.10
CA ASP A 328 -11.72 5.75 -12.02
C ASP A 328 -11.16 5.44 -10.62
N GLY A 329 -10.05 4.72 -10.51
CA GLY A 329 -9.45 4.28 -9.25
C GLY A 329 -10.19 3.11 -8.58
N GLN A 330 -11.21 2.55 -9.22
CA GLN A 330 -11.98 1.41 -8.71
C GLN A 330 -11.45 0.08 -9.28
N PRO A 331 -11.72 -1.07 -8.64
CA PRO A 331 -11.33 -2.40 -9.16
C PRO A 331 -11.75 -2.59 -10.63
N ALA A 332 -10.83 -2.90 -11.53
CA ALA A 332 -11.14 -2.98 -12.95
C ALA A 332 -12.07 -4.18 -13.24
N PRO A 333 -13.17 -4.00 -14.00
CA PRO A 333 -14.06 -5.10 -14.33
C PRO A 333 -13.35 -6.09 -15.25
N MET A 334 -13.49 -7.37 -14.93
CA MET A 334 -12.92 -8.47 -15.71
C MET A 334 -13.56 -8.54 -17.10
N PHE A 335 -12.86 -9.15 -18.03
CA PHE A 335 -13.34 -9.42 -19.38
C PHE A 335 -13.93 -10.82 -19.42
N TYR A 336 -15.13 -10.93 -19.97
CA TYR A 336 -15.82 -12.20 -20.13
C TYR A 336 -15.98 -12.49 -21.61
N PHE A 337 -15.51 -13.64 -22.06
CA PHE A 337 -15.61 -14.10 -23.44
C PHE A 337 -16.48 -15.34 -23.49
N SER A 338 -17.64 -15.24 -24.15
CA SER A 338 -18.52 -16.38 -24.41
C SER A 338 -17.92 -17.39 -25.39
N ASN A 339 -17.12 -16.91 -26.36
CA ASN A 339 -16.41 -17.73 -27.34
C ASN A 339 -14.99 -17.18 -27.57
N PRO A 340 -14.00 -17.50 -26.70
CA PRO A 340 -12.64 -16.94 -26.77
C PRO A 340 -11.90 -17.27 -28.07
N ARG A 341 -10.80 -16.56 -28.35
CA ARG A 341 -9.92 -16.87 -29.50
C ARG A 341 -8.97 -18.02 -29.16
N PRO A 342 -8.84 -19.05 -30.00
CA PRO A 342 -7.86 -20.11 -29.79
C PRO A 342 -6.43 -19.57 -29.91
N ARG A 343 -5.47 -20.23 -29.27
CA ARG A 343 -4.05 -19.92 -29.43
C ARG A 343 -3.55 -20.40 -30.80
N ASN A 344 -2.83 -19.55 -31.51
CA ASN A 344 -2.16 -19.94 -32.74
C ASN A 344 -0.80 -20.63 -32.41
N PRO A 345 -0.44 -21.75 -33.05
CA PRO A 345 0.87 -22.40 -32.87
C PRO A 345 2.08 -21.47 -33.03
N GLY A 346 1.98 -20.44 -33.90
CA GLY A 346 3.03 -19.44 -34.13
C GLY A 346 3.06 -18.28 -33.14
N GLY A 347 2.24 -18.32 -32.09
CA GLY A 347 2.02 -17.21 -31.16
C GLY A 347 0.86 -16.29 -31.59
N GLY A 348 0.23 -15.65 -30.61
CA GLY A 348 -0.94 -14.79 -30.83
C GLY A 348 -2.28 -15.53 -30.89
N CYS A 349 -3.33 -14.76 -31.18
CA CYS A 349 -4.72 -15.20 -31.19
C CYS A 349 -5.16 -15.59 -32.60
N ALA A 350 -5.74 -16.77 -32.77
CA ALA A 350 -6.36 -17.20 -34.01
C ALA A 350 -7.81 -16.66 -34.15
N ALA A 351 -8.42 -16.85 -35.32
CA ALA A 351 -9.80 -16.47 -35.56
C ALA A 351 -10.77 -17.23 -34.64
N ARG A 352 -11.85 -16.58 -34.24
CA ARG A 352 -12.90 -17.21 -33.40
C ARG A 352 -13.62 -18.30 -34.20
N PRO A 353 -14.03 -19.42 -33.58
CA PRO A 353 -14.84 -20.44 -34.25
C PRO A 353 -16.16 -19.87 -34.80
N GLY A 354 -16.49 -20.20 -36.05
CA GLY A 354 -17.66 -19.70 -36.78
C GLY A 354 -18.99 -20.35 -36.36
N LEU A 355 -20.10 -20.06 -37.05
CA LEU A 355 -21.44 -20.59 -36.71
C LEU A 355 -21.51 -22.12 -36.76
N THR A 356 -20.77 -22.72 -37.71
CA THR A 356 -20.77 -24.16 -37.99
C THR A 356 -19.76 -24.93 -37.15
N ASP A 357 -18.90 -24.25 -36.40
CA ASP A 357 -17.82 -24.85 -35.62
C ASP A 357 -18.26 -25.14 -34.17
N MET A 358 -17.50 -25.99 -33.49
CA MET A 358 -17.65 -26.17 -32.05
C MET A 358 -17.14 -24.92 -31.33
N LYS A 359 -17.96 -24.35 -30.44
CA LYS A 359 -17.58 -23.19 -29.66
C LYS A 359 -16.62 -23.58 -28.56
N LEU A 360 -15.70 -22.67 -28.24
CA LEU A 360 -14.79 -22.84 -27.11
C LEU A 360 -15.53 -22.52 -25.80
N PRO A 361 -15.12 -23.15 -24.68
CA PRO A 361 -15.68 -22.82 -23.38
C PRO A 361 -15.45 -21.35 -23.05
N ALA A 362 -16.42 -20.73 -22.38
CA ALA A 362 -16.31 -19.34 -21.97
C ALA A 362 -15.11 -19.12 -21.04
N ARG A 363 -14.57 -17.91 -21.09
CA ARG A 363 -13.37 -17.53 -20.36
C ARG A 363 -13.55 -16.20 -19.67
N LEU A 364 -12.96 -16.11 -18.48
CA LEU A 364 -12.83 -14.86 -17.74
C LEU A 364 -11.34 -14.47 -17.71
N THR A 365 -11.03 -13.21 -17.93
CA THR A 365 -9.65 -12.69 -17.89
C THR A 365 -9.60 -11.29 -17.26
N THR A 366 -8.42 -10.90 -16.79
CA THR A 366 -8.15 -9.53 -16.29
C THR A 366 -7.66 -8.59 -17.39
N THR A 367 -7.33 -9.13 -18.57
CA THR A 367 -6.79 -8.39 -19.71
C THR A 367 -7.62 -8.66 -20.95
N ASN A 368 -7.67 -7.69 -21.87
CA ASN A 368 -8.46 -7.83 -23.08
C ASN A 368 -7.74 -8.76 -24.08
N ASP A 369 -8.42 -9.84 -24.49
CA ASP A 369 -7.91 -10.79 -25.50
C ASP A 369 -8.09 -10.31 -26.95
N ASP A 370 -8.73 -9.16 -27.20
CA ASP A 370 -8.90 -8.61 -28.55
C ASP A 370 -7.68 -7.83 -29.05
N THR A 371 -6.78 -7.42 -28.17
CA THR A 371 -5.56 -6.68 -28.55
C THR A 371 -4.50 -7.65 -29.05
N ALA A 372 -4.07 -7.50 -30.31
CA ALA A 372 -3.14 -8.40 -31.00
C ALA A 372 -1.74 -8.55 -30.35
N SER A 373 -1.44 -7.82 -29.27
CA SER A 373 -0.13 -7.75 -28.61
C SER A 373 0.00 -8.55 -27.31
N THR A 374 -1.04 -9.24 -26.84
CA THR A 374 -0.99 -9.98 -25.57
C THR A 374 -0.81 -11.50 -25.80
N PRO A 375 0.08 -12.18 -25.03
CA PRO A 375 0.28 -13.63 -25.12
C PRO A 375 -0.86 -14.42 -24.46
N THR A 376 -2.05 -13.83 -24.29
CA THR A 376 -3.10 -14.35 -23.41
C THR A 376 -4.08 -15.27 -24.10
N CYS A 377 -4.13 -15.36 -25.43
CA CYS A 377 -5.03 -16.27 -26.13
C CYS A 377 -4.60 -17.75 -25.98
N GLY A 378 -5.57 -18.61 -25.65
CA GLY A 378 -5.36 -20.02 -25.31
C GLY A 378 -6.32 -20.48 -24.23
#